data_AF-A0A2U3CDA0-F1
#
_entry.id   AF-A0A2U3CDA0-F1
#
_cell.length_a   1.000
_cell.length_b   1.000
_cell.length_c   1.000
_cell.angle_alpha   90.00
_cell.angle_beta   90.00
_cell.angle_gamma   90.00
#
_symmetry.space_group_name_H-M   'P 1'
#
loop_
_entity.id
_entity.type
_entity.pdbx_description
1 polymer ?
#
loop_
_entity_poly.entity_id
_entity_poly.type
_entity_poly.pdbx_seq_one_letter_code
_entity_poly.pdbx_strand_id
1 'polypeptide(L)'
;MEKKLKIKPKYNPCWISFLGAVSGVLQALDKQEYDLVNTGGYTGYAFALPNVMNNCTCPSGPTSLGEMWNEILTGTNSLGYETTLYNDPICFPEKEGELTEKDRQRALRIFKTVKASIDADYPVVLWGLPIPEYGIVAGYQGNFYLASTYRSLMKIPEEPVHYESLQAPGGLHAITFKNLIGDTDPDSDRISLQRAVTLAKGDVTEKNYSAGIQAYIEWTNVLENAPEKDVIYHGNAYVNECTLEAKEIAFAFLQRLAEKYLEEPFSLKLQAAGMKYQKVVEQLKEFQKLFPFAMEGEITKEKRLEGAKVLRNAIPFEEEALKLMKEALSLWK
;
A
#
# COMPACT_ATOMS: atom_id res chain seq x y z
N MET A 1 31.00 12.71 -2.28
CA MET A 1 31.14 11.43 -1.56
C MET A 1 30.00 10.51 -1.99
N GLU A 2 30.30 9.25 -2.25
CA GLU A 2 29.33 8.21 -2.62
C GLU A 2 29.34 7.13 -1.54
N LYS A 3 28.18 6.59 -1.18
CA LYS A 3 28.05 5.38 -0.38
C LYS A 3 26.94 4.51 -0.96
N LYS A 4 27.19 3.20 -1.02
CA LYS A 4 26.21 2.17 -1.35
C LYS A 4 26.23 1.13 -0.24
N LEU A 5 25.06 0.61 0.12
CA LEU A 5 24.95 -0.52 1.02
C LEU A 5 25.61 -1.76 0.39
N LYS A 6 26.11 -2.65 1.24
CA LYS A 6 26.61 -3.97 0.81
C LYS A 6 25.46 -4.87 0.36
N ILE A 7 24.35 -4.84 1.12
CA ILE A 7 23.09 -5.44 0.71
C ILE A 7 22.52 -4.67 -0.48
N LYS A 8 21.90 -5.39 -1.40
CA LYS A 8 21.32 -4.82 -2.63
C LYS A 8 19.82 -5.06 -2.63
N PRO A 9 19.04 -4.33 -1.81
CA PRO A 9 17.61 -4.48 -1.82
C PRO A 9 17.07 -4.08 -3.20
N LYS A 10 16.08 -4.84 -3.64
CA LYS A 10 15.41 -4.64 -4.92
C LYS A 10 13.93 -4.47 -4.67
N TYR A 11 13.35 -3.50 -5.34
CA TYR A 11 11.91 -3.30 -5.32
C TYR A 11 11.21 -4.55 -5.86
N ASN A 12 10.21 -5.04 -5.12
CA ASN A 12 9.40 -6.16 -5.56
C ASN A 12 8.25 -5.68 -6.45
N PRO A 13 8.07 -6.26 -7.66
CA PRO A 13 6.99 -5.92 -8.58
C PRO A 13 5.60 -5.99 -7.98
N CYS A 14 4.97 -4.83 -7.78
CA CYS A 14 3.59 -4.73 -7.34
C CYS A 14 3.01 -3.32 -7.63
N TRP A 15 1.69 -3.22 -7.61
CA TRP A 15 0.93 -1.97 -7.71
C TRP A 15 0.98 -1.15 -6.42
N ILE A 16 0.97 -1.81 -5.27
CA ILE A 16 1.03 -1.13 -3.96
C ILE A 16 2.48 -0.87 -3.59
N SER A 17 3.05 0.26 -4.02
CA SER A 17 4.49 0.49 -3.96
C SER A 17 5.13 0.40 -2.58
N PHE A 18 4.38 0.70 -1.52
CA PHE A 18 4.79 0.47 -0.15
C PHE A 18 5.16 -1.01 0.09
N LEU A 19 4.31 -1.95 -0.35
CA LEU A 19 4.56 -3.38 -0.17
C LEU A 19 5.77 -3.85 -0.97
N GLY A 20 5.94 -3.34 -2.20
CA GLY A 20 7.08 -3.64 -3.06
C GLY A 20 8.40 -3.19 -2.45
N ALA A 21 8.40 -1.99 -1.85
CA ALA A 21 9.57 -1.45 -1.20
C ALA A 21 9.88 -2.16 0.13
N VAL A 22 8.88 -2.38 0.99
CA VAL A 22 9.06 -3.01 2.31
C VAL A 22 9.50 -4.47 2.16
N SER A 23 8.81 -5.26 1.34
CA SER A 23 9.18 -6.67 1.12
C SER A 23 10.59 -6.79 0.52
N GLY A 24 10.95 -5.91 -0.42
CA GLY A 24 12.29 -5.85 -1.00
C GLY A 24 13.40 -5.51 -0.01
N VAL A 25 13.10 -4.67 0.99
CA VAL A 25 14.00 -4.40 2.11
C VAL A 25 14.14 -5.62 3.01
N LEU A 26 13.04 -6.22 3.45
CA LEU A 26 13.05 -7.37 4.36
C LEU A 26 13.79 -8.57 3.78
N GLN A 27 13.56 -8.88 2.50
CA GLN A 27 14.28 -9.94 1.80
C GLN A 27 15.79 -9.65 1.70
N ALA A 28 16.20 -8.40 1.55
CA ALA A 28 17.62 -8.04 1.54
C ALA A 28 18.28 -8.07 2.93
N LEU A 29 17.46 -8.09 3.97
CA LEU A 29 17.83 -8.24 5.37
C LEU A 29 17.65 -9.69 5.86
N ASP A 30 17.76 -10.65 4.94
CA ASP A 30 17.68 -12.10 5.19
C ASP A 30 16.34 -12.60 5.75
N LYS A 31 15.24 -11.87 5.54
CA LYS A 31 13.87 -12.32 5.83
C LYS A 31 13.11 -12.72 4.56
N GLN A 32 13.53 -13.82 3.94
CA GLN A 32 13.00 -14.29 2.65
C GLN A 32 11.53 -14.68 2.70
N GLU A 33 11.02 -15.02 3.88
CA GLU A 33 9.63 -15.37 4.13
C GLU A 33 8.65 -14.20 3.93
N TYR A 34 9.11 -12.95 4.00
CA TYR A 34 8.27 -11.77 3.78
C TYR A 34 8.23 -11.37 2.30
N ASP A 35 7.61 -12.23 1.49
CA ASP A 35 7.14 -11.86 0.15
C ASP A 35 6.00 -10.83 0.21
N LEU A 36 5.45 -10.44 -0.94
CA LEU A 36 4.35 -9.47 -1.02
C LEU A 36 3.11 -9.92 -0.24
N VAL A 37 2.81 -11.22 -0.23
CA VAL A 37 1.62 -11.76 0.43
C VAL A 37 1.75 -11.64 1.93
N ASN A 38 2.88 -12.09 2.49
CA ASN A 38 3.12 -11.98 3.92
C ASN A 38 3.29 -10.51 4.33
N THR A 39 4.03 -9.70 3.56
CA THR A 39 4.18 -8.27 3.85
C THR A 39 2.83 -7.55 3.87
N GLY A 40 1.98 -7.74 2.85
CA GLY A 40 0.65 -7.12 2.80
C GLY A 40 -0.32 -7.64 3.86
N GLY A 41 -0.22 -8.92 4.22
CA GLY A 41 -1.04 -9.53 5.26
C GLY A 41 -0.67 -9.07 6.67
N TYR A 42 0.62 -9.17 7.04
CA TYR A 42 1.09 -8.80 8.37
C TYR A 42 1.05 -7.29 8.63
N THR A 43 1.39 -6.47 7.63
CA THR A 43 1.20 -5.00 7.75
C THR A 43 -0.28 -4.63 7.76
N GLY A 44 -1.15 -5.48 7.23
CA GLY A 44 -2.57 -5.23 7.09
C GLY A 44 -2.94 -4.33 5.90
N TYR A 45 -1.97 -3.83 5.12
CA TYR A 45 -2.23 -2.93 3.98
C TYR A 45 -3.20 -3.56 2.97
N ALA A 46 -3.10 -4.86 2.73
CA ALA A 46 -3.99 -5.60 1.81
C ALA A 46 -5.47 -5.54 2.23
N PHE A 47 -5.74 -5.25 3.51
CA PHE A 47 -7.08 -5.12 4.07
C PHE A 47 -7.52 -3.67 4.21
N ALA A 48 -6.62 -2.69 4.05
CA ALA A 48 -6.94 -1.26 4.11
C ALA A 48 -7.59 -0.73 2.82
N LEU A 49 -7.55 -1.49 1.72
CA LEU A 49 -8.15 -1.13 0.44
C LEU A 49 -9.50 -1.83 0.22
N PRO A 50 -10.43 -1.24 -0.57
CA PRO A 50 -10.31 0.05 -1.22
C PRO A 50 -10.34 1.22 -0.25
N ASN A 51 -9.64 2.30 -0.63
CA ASN A 51 -9.73 3.63 -0.02
C ASN A 51 -9.88 4.64 -1.16
N VAL A 52 -10.96 5.42 -1.14
CA VAL A 52 -11.34 6.32 -2.23
C VAL A 52 -11.66 7.70 -1.69
N MET A 53 -11.38 8.73 -2.48
CA MET A 53 -11.76 10.11 -2.15
C MET A 53 -13.27 10.29 -2.34
N ASN A 54 -13.89 11.08 -1.49
CA ASN A 54 -15.32 11.36 -1.58
C ASN A 54 -15.58 12.32 -2.75
N ASN A 55 -16.62 12.04 -3.54
CA ASN A 55 -17.07 12.77 -4.73
C ASN A 55 -16.15 12.70 -5.95
N CYS A 56 -14.98 12.06 -5.88
CA CYS A 56 -14.12 11.79 -7.03
C CYS A 56 -13.23 10.57 -6.81
N THR A 57 -12.89 9.84 -7.87
CA THR A 57 -11.93 8.73 -7.75
C THR A 57 -10.51 9.26 -8.00
N CYS A 58 -9.89 9.84 -6.97
CA CYS A 58 -8.53 10.36 -7.07
C CYS A 58 -7.48 9.23 -6.99
N PRO A 59 -6.42 9.23 -7.83
CA PRO A 59 -5.36 8.21 -7.77
C PRO A 59 -4.59 8.20 -6.45
N SER A 60 -4.70 9.22 -5.60
CA SER A 60 -4.12 9.22 -4.25
C SER A 60 -4.76 8.21 -3.30
N GLY A 61 -5.98 7.73 -3.59
CA GLY A 61 -6.77 6.84 -2.73
C GLY A 61 -5.96 5.73 -2.06
N PRO A 62 -5.19 4.91 -2.79
CA PRO A 62 -4.44 3.80 -2.20
C PRO A 62 -3.35 4.20 -1.20
N THR A 63 -3.02 5.48 -1.08
CA THR A 63 -1.93 6.01 -0.20
C THR A 63 -2.42 7.05 0.82
N SER A 64 -3.58 7.67 0.60
CA SER A 64 -4.26 8.61 1.51
C SER A 64 -4.98 7.90 2.66
N LEU A 65 -4.23 7.16 3.47
CA LEU A 65 -4.78 6.24 4.48
C LEU A 65 -4.99 6.88 5.87
N GLY A 66 -4.60 8.15 6.06
CA GLY A 66 -4.79 8.87 7.32
C GLY A 66 -4.23 8.10 8.53
N GLU A 67 -5.03 7.97 9.59
CA GLU A 67 -4.61 7.27 10.81
C GLU A 67 -4.41 5.74 10.62
N MET A 68 -4.90 5.13 9.54
CA MET A 68 -4.61 3.71 9.24
C MET A 68 -3.10 3.45 9.05
N TRP A 69 -2.32 4.48 8.70
CA TRP A 69 -0.85 4.38 8.66
C TRP A 69 -0.26 3.95 10.00
N ASN A 70 -0.87 4.31 11.14
CA ASN A 70 -0.37 3.90 12.46
C ASN A 70 -0.43 2.37 12.64
N GLU A 71 -1.54 1.76 12.20
CA GLU A 71 -1.71 0.30 12.23
C GLU A 71 -0.77 -0.39 11.23
N ILE A 72 -0.62 0.17 10.03
CA ILE A 72 0.30 -0.36 9.01
C ILE A 72 1.75 -0.32 9.48
N LEU A 73 2.19 0.77 10.11
CA LEU A 73 3.54 0.89 10.66
C LEU A 73 3.74 -0.03 11.86
N THR A 74 2.73 -0.18 12.72
CA THR A 74 2.75 -1.16 13.81
C THR A 74 2.90 -2.58 13.27
N GLY A 75 2.17 -2.93 12.21
CA GLY A 75 2.33 -4.21 11.52
C GLY A 75 3.70 -4.35 10.85
N THR A 76 4.27 -3.27 10.31
CA THR A 76 5.61 -3.28 9.72
C THR A 76 6.68 -3.57 10.77
N ASN A 77 6.56 -3.01 11.99
CA ASN A 77 7.44 -3.32 13.11
C ASN A 77 7.39 -4.80 13.51
N SER A 78 6.23 -5.45 13.38
CA SER A 78 6.05 -6.86 13.72
C SER A 78 6.78 -7.84 12.77
N LEU A 79 7.40 -7.33 11.69
CA LEU A 79 8.18 -8.12 10.73
C LEU A 79 9.64 -8.34 11.19
N GLY A 80 9.94 -8.06 12.45
CA GLY A 80 11.22 -8.35 13.09
C GLY A 80 12.25 -7.22 13.02
N TYR A 81 11.85 -6.00 12.67
CA TYR A 81 12.73 -4.83 12.66
C TYR A 81 12.07 -3.63 13.33
N GLU A 82 12.88 -2.86 14.06
CA GLU A 82 12.47 -1.57 14.60
C GLU A 82 12.40 -0.57 13.44
N THR A 83 11.19 -0.19 13.05
CA THR A 83 11.00 0.86 12.05
C THR A 83 10.83 2.22 12.71
N THR A 84 11.48 3.24 12.15
CA THR A 84 11.24 4.63 12.52
C THR A 84 10.73 5.41 11.33
N LEU A 85 9.67 6.19 11.59
CA LEU A 85 8.99 7.04 10.64
C LEU A 85 9.60 8.47 10.69
N TYR A 86 10.11 8.95 9.55
CA TYR A 86 10.19 10.38 9.30
C TYR A 86 8.91 10.81 8.58
N ASN A 87 8.17 11.76 9.14
CA ASN A 87 6.96 12.30 8.55
C ASN A 87 6.96 13.83 8.56
N ASP A 88 6.79 14.43 7.39
CA ASP A 88 6.50 15.84 7.18
C ASP A 88 5.23 15.92 6.32
N PRO A 89 4.04 16.12 6.93
CA PRO A 89 2.74 15.88 6.30
C PRO A 89 2.33 16.98 5.31
N ILE A 90 3.13 18.03 5.14
CA ILE A 90 2.84 19.10 4.19
C ILE A 90 3.21 18.61 2.79
N CYS A 91 2.39 18.87 1.77
CA CYS A 91 2.72 18.54 0.37
C CYS A 91 4.17 18.97 0.01
N PHE A 92 4.84 18.19 -0.82
CA PHE A 92 6.17 18.52 -1.31
C PHE A 92 6.26 18.37 -2.85
N PRO A 93 6.63 19.45 -3.57
CA PRO A 93 6.72 20.84 -3.07
C PRO A 93 5.38 21.35 -2.53
N GLU A 94 5.39 22.35 -1.64
CA GLU A 94 4.15 22.90 -1.04
C GLU A 94 3.21 23.47 -2.12
N LYS A 95 3.79 24.01 -3.20
CA LYS A 95 3.09 24.39 -4.42
C LYS A 95 3.72 23.69 -5.62
N GLU A 96 2.88 23.02 -6.41
CA GLU A 96 3.32 22.28 -7.60
C GLU A 96 4.10 23.20 -8.57
N GLY A 97 5.24 22.71 -9.05
CA GLY A 97 6.12 23.44 -9.97
C GLY A 97 7.00 24.52 -9.32
N GLU A 98 6.84 24.81 -8.04
CA GLU A 98 7.60 25.87 -7.35
C GLU A 98 8.33 25.34 -6.11
N LEU A 99 9.66 25.25 -6.18
CA LEU A 99 10.49 24.86 -5.04
C LEU A 99 10.94 26.09 -4.24
N THR A 100 10.32 26.30 -3.08
CA THR A 100 10.68 27.39 -2.16
C THR A 100 11.93 27.08 -1.33
N GLU A 101 12.52 28.08 -0.68
CA GLU A 101 13.62 27.82 0.27
C GLU A 101 13.18 26.94 1.43
N LYS A 102 11.93 27.11 1.90
CA LYS A 102 11.35 26.26 2.93
C LYS A 102 11.30 24.80 2.47
N ASP A 103 10.90 24.55 1.22
CA ASP A 103 10.91 23.20 0.63
C ASP A 103 12.32 22.64 0.52
N ARG A 104 13.31 23.42 0.04
CA ARG A 104 14.72 22.98 0.00
C ARG A 104 15.21 22.54 1.38
N GLN A 105 14.90 23.29 2.43
CA GLN A 105 15.26 22.93 3.80
C GLN A 105 14.54 21.67 4.28
N ARG A 106 13.28 21.45 3.91
CA ARG A 106 12.53 20.20 4.21
C ARG A 106 13.15 18.99 3.52
N ALA A 107 13.42 19.12 2.22
CA ALA A 107 14.07 18.11 1.40
C ALA A 107 15.48 17.76 1.93
N LEU A 108 16.24 18.77 2.37
CA LEU A 108 17.55 18.56 2.97
C LEU A 108 17.48 17.83 4.32
N ARG A 109 16.44 18.06 5.13
CA ARG A 109 16.26 17.35 6.42
C ARG A 109 15.98 15.86 6.22
N ILE A 110 15.06 15.51 5.31
CA ILE A 110 14.82 14.11 4.99
C ILE A 110 16.06 13.48 4.35
N PHE A 111 16.77 14.19 3.45
CA PHE A 111 18.02 13.72 2.87
C PHE A 111 19.08 13.36 3.92
N LYS A 112 19.28 14.23 4.91
CA LYS A 112 20.19 13.96 6.04
C LYS A 112 19.77 12.74 6.86
N THR A 113 18.47 12.56 7.07
CA THR A 113 17.91 11.40 7.78
C THR A 113 18.18 10.11 7.02
N VAL A 114 17.86 10.08 5.72
CA VAL A 114 18.14 8.93 4.84
C VAL A 114 19.63 8.64 4.80
N LYS A 115 20.46 9.67 4.59
CA LYS A 115 21.91 9.55 4.56
C LYS A 115 22.46 8.93 5.85
N ALA A 116 22.01 9.38 7.02
CA ALA A 116 22.42 8.82 8.30
C ALA A 116 22.05 7.33 8.44
N SER A 117 20.89 6.92 7.93
CA SER A 117 20.49 5.49 7.89
C SER A 117 21.42 4.68 6.98
N ILE A 118 21.71 5.18 5.78
CA ILE A 118 22.65 4.54 4.84
C ILE A 118 24.06 4.50 5.42
N ASP A 119 24.51 5.54 6.12
CA ASP A 119 25.80 5.59 6.81
C ASP A 119 25.91 4.53 7.92
N ALA A 120 24.79 4.20 8.56
CA ALA A 120 24.65 3.11 9.54
C ALA A 120 24.37 1.73 8.91
N ASP A 121 24.50 1.61 7.59
CA ASP A 121 24.29 0.38 6.81
C ASP A 121 22.84 -0.16 6.79
N TYR A 122 21.85 0.72 6.97
CA TYR A 122 20.42 0.36 6.92
C TYR A 122 19.70 0.96 5.70
N PRO A 123 18.92 0.16 4.94
CA PRO A 123 18.13 0.64 3.81
C PRO A 123 16.94 1.49 4.28
N VAL A 124 16.40 2.29 3.36
CA VAL A 124 15.28 3.20 3.65
C VAL A 124 14.21 3.04 2.58
N VAL A 125 12.95 2.90 3.00
CA VAL A 125 11.79 3.04 2.12
C VAL A 125 11.41 4.52 2.10
N LEU A 126 11.36 5.13 0.92
CA LEU A 126 11.16 6.57 0.74
C LEU A 126 10.03 6.83 -0.25
N TRP A 127 9.10 7.70 0.12
CA TRP A 127 8.01 8.17 -0.74
C TRP A 127 8.48 9.28 -1.69
N GLY A 128 7.99 9.24 -2.93
CA GLY A 128 8.18 10.29 -3.92
C GLY A 128 9.36 10.09 -4.88
N LEU A 129 9.74 8.84 -5.17
CA LEU A 129 10.92 8.50 -5.97
C LEU A 129 10.59 7.96 -7.38
N PRO A 130 10.83 8.72 -8.47
CA PRO A 130 10.73 10.17 -8.60
C PRO A 130 9.29 10.63 -8.89
N ILE A 131 8.32 9.73 -8.76
CA ILE A 131 6.87 10.01 -8.85
C ILE A 131 6.26 9.76 -7.46
N PRO A 132 4.98 10.09 -7.22
CA PRO A 132 4.25 9.77 -5.98
C PRO A 132 4.10 8.25 -5.74
N GLU A 133 5.21 7.57 -5.51
CA GLU A 133 5.32 6.14 -5.21
C GLU A 133 6.49 5.89 -4.23
N TYR A 134 6.43 4.79 -3.49
CA TYR A 134 7.52 4.34 -2.64
C TYR A 134 8.63 3.65 -3.45
N GLY A 135 9.87 3.87 -3.03
CA GLY A 135 11.04 3.15 -3.51
C GLY A 135 12.00 2.81 -2.37
N ILE A 136 13.03 2.03 -2.68
CA ILE A 136 14.06 1.64 -1.72
C ILE A 136 15.34 2.42 -2.00
N VAL A 137 15.77 3.27 -1.06
CA VAL A 137 17.08 3.91 -1.10
C VAL A 137 18.12 2.97 -0.47
N ALA A 138 19.15 2.64 -1.24
CA ALA A 138 20.25 1.77 -0.82
C ALA A 138 21.63 2.45 -0.97
N GLY A 139 21.65 3.74 -1.24
CA GLY A 139 22.87 4.51 -1.40
C GLY A 139 22.60 5.97 -1.71
N TYR A 140 23.67 6.75 -1.79
CA TYR A 140 23.66 8.12 -2.26
C TYR A 140 24.95 8.46 -3.00
N GLN A 141 24.88 9.41 -3.93
CA GLN A 141 26.03 9.99 -4.61
C GLN A 141 25.90 11.52 -4.58
N GLY A 142 26.74 12.19 -3.78
CA GLY A 142 26.60 13.64 -3.58
C GLY A 142 25.24 13.96 -2.96
N ASN A 143 24.40 14.70 -3.69
CA ASN A 143 23.04 15.12 -3.31
C ASN A 143 21.93 14.26 -3.95
N PHE A 144 22.28 13.07 -4.44
CA PHE A 144 21.36 12.19 -5.13
C PHE A 144 21.15 10.89 -4.35
N TYR A 145 19.91 10.42 -4.29
CA TYR A 145 19.58 9.08 -3.85
C TYR A 145 19.90 8.07 -4.94
N LEU A 146 20.39 6.89 -4.53
CA LEU A 146 20.51 5.72 -5.37
C LEU A 146 19.42 4.75 -4.93
N ALA A 147 18.37 4.62 -5.75
CA ALA A 147 17.15 3.93 -5.37
C ALA A 147 16.80 2.79 -6.33
N SER A 148 16.04 1.82 -5.82
CA SER A 148 15.31 0.82 -6.60
C SER A 148 13.82 1.14 -6.51
N THR A 149 13.14 1.23 -7.65
CA THR A 149 11.76 1.72 -7.79
C THR A 149 10.96 0.84 -8.76
N TYR A 150 9.72 1.26 -9.05
CA TYR A 150 8.88 0.68 -10.11
C TYR A 150 9.54 0.66 -11.50
N ARG A 151 10.57 1.50 -11.76
CA ARG A 151 11.27 1.53 -13.06
C ARG A 151 11.87 0.18 -13.44
N SER A 152 12.31 -0.58 -12.43
CA SER A 152 12.78 -1.96 -12.60
C SER A 152 11.75 -2.86 -13.31
N LEU A 153 10.45 -2.61 -13.13
CA LEU A 153 9.35 -3.36 -13.75
C LEU A 153 9.24 -3.08 -15.24
N MET A 154 9.49 -1.83 -15.61
CA MET A 154 9.49 -1.36 -16.98
C MET A 154 10.81 -1.66 -17.71
N LYS A 155 11.76 -2.32 -17.03
CA LYS A 155 13.14 -2.53 -17.51
C LYS A 155 13.82 -1.19 -17.88
N ILE A 156 13.41 -0.12 -17.20
CA ILE A 156 14.02 1.21 -17.33
C ILE A 156 15.15 1.30 -16.30
N PRO A 157 16.33 1.83 -16.67
CA PRO A 157 17.40 2.05 -15.71
C PRO A 157 16.98 2.94 -14.54
N GLU A 158 17.44 2.58 -13.35
CA GLU A 158 17.33 3.44 -12.17
C GLU A 158 18.32 4.60 -12.31
N GLU A 159 17.81 5.82 -12.29
CA GLU A 159 18.63 7.03 -12.35
C GLU A 159 18.74 7.63 -10.94
N PRO A 160 19.91 8.21 -10.57
CA PRO A 160 20.03 8.91 -9.30
C PRO A 160 19.00 10.05 -9.18
N VAL A 161 18.26 10.10 -8.07
CA VAL A 161 17.21 11.10 -7.86
C VAL A 161 17.75 12.21 -6.95
N HIS A 162 17.78 13.45 -7.43
CA HIS A 162 18.21 14.58 -6.59
C HIS A 162 17.23 14.75 -5.42
N TYR A 163 17.72 15.07 -4.21
CA TYR A 163 16.85 15.12 -3.03
C TYR A 163 15.74 16.18 -3.11
N GLU A 164 15.93 17.22 -3.92
CA GLU A 164 14.95 18.27 -4.19
C GLU A 164 13.90 17.89 -5.25
N SER A 165 14.09 16.75 -5.92
CA SER A 165 13.22 16.28 -7.01
C SER A 165 12.20 15.23 -6.55
N LEU A 166 12.02 15.05 -5.25
CA LEU A 166 10.98 14.17 -4.71
C LEU A 166 9.59 14.70 -5.10
N GLN A 167 8.68 13.79 -5.45
CA GLN A 167 7.28 14.11 -5.78
C GLN A 167 6.35 13.51 -4.73
N ALA A 168 5.99 14.31 -3.73
CA ALA A 168 5.32 13.82 -2.54
C ALA A 168 4.08 14.67 -2.19
N PRO A 169 2.98 14.54 -2.96
CA PRO A 169 1.76 15.32 -2.76
C PRO A 169 1.04 15.05 -1.43
N GLY A 170 1.36 13.94 -0.75
CA GLY A 170 0.91 13.63 0.62
C GLY A 170 1.94 13.98 1.71
N GLY A 171 3.03 14.64 1.35
CA GLY A 171 4.13 15.00 2.23
C GLY A 171 5.30 14.01 2.26
N LEU A 172 6.42 14.46 2.81
CA LEU A 172 7.67 13.70 2.79
C LEU A 172 7.65 12.61 3.86
N HIS A 173 7.86 11.36 3.42
CA HIS A 173 7.77 10.18 4.26
C HIS A 173 8.95 9.25 3.99
N ALA A 174 9.71 8.89 5.04
CA ALA A 174 10.71 7.83 4.99
C ALA A 174 10.56 6.84 6.16
N ILE A 175 10.82 5.57 5.89
CA ILE A 175 10.79 4.48 6.86
C ILE A 175 12.16 3.82 6.87
N THR A 176 12.82 3.87 8.02
CA THR A 176 14.13 3.24 8.22
C THR A 176 13.97 1.95 9.00
N PHE A 177 14.69 0.90 8.63
CA PHE A 177 14.67 -0.40 9.31
C PHE A 177 15.93 -0.50 10.18
N LYS A 178 15.80 -0.22 11.47
CA LYS A 178 16.87 -0.32 12.45
C LYS A 178 16.69 -1.62 13.24
N ASN A 179 17.76 -2.10 13.87
CA ASN A 179 17.79 -3.14 14.92
C ASN A 179 16.84 -4.34 14.73
N LEU A 180 17.39 -5.55 14.64
CA LEU A 180 16.57 -6.75 14.67
C LEU A 180 15.79 -6.83 16.00
N ILE A 181 14.46 -6.88 15.92
CA ILE A 181 13.59 -7.14 17.07
C ILE A 181 13.42 -8.66 17.17
N GLY A 182 14.34 -9.31 17.88
CA GLY A 182 14.29 -10.72 18.34
C GLY A 182 13.52 -11.73 17.48
N ASP A 183 12.95 -12.73 18.14
CA ASP A 183 12.05 -13.69 17.49
C ASP A 183 10.66 -13.07 17.31
N THR A 184 9.99 -13.44 16.22
CA THR A 184 8.63 -13.00 15.91
C THR A 184 7.68 -13.44 17.04
N ASP A 185 6.82 -12.52 17.49
CA ASP A 185 5.81 -12.80 18.52
C ASP A 185 5.03 -14.08 18.15
N PRO A 186 4.92 -15.09 19.03
CA PRO A 186 4.08 -16.26 18.80
C PRO A 186 2.64 -15.92 18.40
N ASP A 187 2.14 -14.76 18.85
CA ASP A 187 0.81 -14.25 18.52
C ASP A 187 0.75 -13.41 17.23
N SER A 188 1.86 -13.26 16.51
CA SER A 188 1.96 -12.39 15.32
C SER A 188 0.88 -12.65 14.27
N ASP A 189 0.54 -13.92 14.02
CA ASP A 189 -0.52 -14.29 13.06
C ASP A 189 -1.90 -13.81 13.54
N ARG A 190 -2.24 -14.07 14.81
CA ARG A 190 -3.51 -13.62 15.42
C ARG A 190 -3.60 -12.10 15.44
N ILE A 191 -2.51 -11.42 15.81
CA ILE A 191 -2.41 -9.96 15.83
C ILE A 191 -2.57 -9.40 14.40
N SER A 192 -1.97 -10.04 13.40
CA SER A 192 -2.13 -9.61 12.00
C SER A 192 -3.56 -9.76 11.50
N LEU A 193 -4.26 -10.83 11.87
CA LEU A 193 -5.68 -11.01 11.54
C LEU A 193 -6.55 -9.99 12.26
N GLN A 194 -6.24 -9.65 13.51
CA GLN A 194 -6.92 -8.60 14.25
C GLN A 194 -6.76 -7.24 13.57
N ARG A 195 -5.54 -6.93 13.10
CA ARG A 195 -5.25 -5.73 12.32
C ARG A 195 -6.00 -5.73 10.98
N ALA A 196 -6.00 -6.86 10.27
CA ALA A 196 -6.74 -7.04 9.03
C ALA A 196 -8.24 -6.74 9.22
N VAL A 197 -8.86 -7.26 10.28
CA VAL A 197 -10.26 -6.97 10.62
C VAL A 197 -10.48 -5.50 10.95
N THR A 198 -9.55 -4.85 11.66
CA THR A 198 -9.65 -3.42 11.97
C THR A 198 -9.59 -2.57 10.71
N LEU A 199 -8.61 -2.82 9.83
CA LEU A 199 -8.41 -2.06 8.59
C LEU A 199 -9.53 -2.32 7.57
N ALA A 200 -10.00 -3.56 7.43
CA ALA A 200 -11.08 -3.91 6.50
C ALA A 200 -12.43 -3.28 6.85
N LYS A 201 -12.66 -2.91 8.13
CA LYS A 201 -13.85 -2.13 8.50
C LYS A 201 -13.84 -0.74 7.88
N GLY A 202 -12.66 -0.11 7.76
CA GLY A 202 -12.52 1.26 7.27
C GLY A 202 -13.15 2.31 8.19
N ASP A 203 -13.28 2.03 9.49
CA ASP A 203 -13.93 2.94 10.47
C ASP A 203 -13.11 4.23 10.69
N VAL A 204 -11.82 4.22 10.36
CA VAL A 204 -10.90 5.34 10.53
C VAL A 204 -10.27 5.65 9.18
N THR A 205 -10.48 6.87 8.68
CA THR A 205 -9.97 7.32 7.37
C THR A 205 -9.45 8.76 7.43
N GLU A 206 -8.68 9.14 6.42
CA GLU A 206 -8.33 10.54 6.19
C GLU A 206 -9.60 11.37 5.91
N LYS A 207 -9.58 12.66 6.24
CA LYS A 207 -10.72 13.53 5.97
C LYS A 207 -11.03 13.55 4.48
N ASN A 208 -12.31 13.37 4.14
CA ASN A 208 -12.82 13.25 2.77
C ASN A 208 -12.45 11.95 2.05
N TYR A 209 -12.04 10.91 2.77
CA TYR A 209 -11.87 9.58 2.20
C TYR A 209 -12.82 8.59 2.87
N SER A 210 -13.20 7.58 2.10
CA SER A 210 -13.94 6.40 2.54
C SER A 210 -13.07 5.18 2.34
N ALA A 211 -13.09 4.23 3.28
CA ALA A 211 -12.36 2.95 3.21
C ALA A 211 -13.31 1.75 3.38
N GLY A 212 -12.80 0.56 3.07
CA GLY A 212 -13.52 -0.70 3.25
C GLY A 212 -14.82 -0.76 2.42
N ILE A 213 -15.91 -1.25 3.01
CA ILE A 213 -17.21 -1.36 2.34
C ILE A 213 -17.75 0.01 1.93
N GLN A 214 -17.55 1.03 2.76
CA GLN A 214 -18.03 2.39 2.46
C GLN A 214 -17.33 2.98 1.24
N ALA A 215 -16.07 2.61 0.99
CA ALA A 215 -15.36 2.99 -0.22
C ALA A 215 -15.98 2.41 -1.49
N TYR A 216 -16.43 1.15 -1.47
CA TYR A 216 -17.15 0.59 -2.63
C TYR A 216 -18.45 1.35 -2.91
N ILE A 217 -19.20 1.68 -1.86
CA ILE A 217 -20.44 2.46 -1.97
C ILE A 217 -20.18 3.84 -2.56
N GLU A 218 -19.17 4.55 -2.03
CA GLU A 218 -18.79 5.87 -2.52
C GLU A 218 -18.30 5.81 -3.97
N TRP A 219 -17.48 4.82 -4.30
CA TRP A 219 -16.96 4.64 -5.65
C TRP A 219 -18.07 4.34 -6.67
N THR A 220 -19.02 3.48 -6.32
CA THR A 220 -20.25 3.27 -7.09
C THR A 220 -21.01 4.58 -7.27
N ASN A 221 -21.19 5.37 -6.20
CA ASN A 221 -21.92 6.62 -6.24
C ASN A 221 -21.23 7.66 -7.16
N VAL A 222 -19.90 7.77 -7.12
CA VAL A 222 -19.14 8.64 -8.02
C VAL A 222 -19.37 8.24 -9.47
N LEU A 223 -19.27 6.94 -9.79
CA LEU A 223 -19.52 6.46 -11.14
C LEU A 223 -20.95 6.75 -11.61
N GLU A 224 -21.96 6.62 -10.76
CA GLU A 224 -23.35 6.81 -11.18
C GLU A 224 -23.76 8.29 -11.26
N ASN A 225 -23.31 9.09 -10.30
CA ASN A 225 -23.94 10.38 -9.99
C ASN A 225 -23.01 11.59 -10.10
N ALA A 226 -21.68 11.41 -10.05
CA ALA A 226 -20.77 12.54 -10.11
C ALA A 226 -20.78 13.21 -11.50
N PRO A 227 -20.54 14.53 -11.57
CA PRO A 227 -20.27 15.21 -12.84
C PRO A 227 -19.13 14.52 -13.60
N GLU A 228 -19.21 14.51 -14.93
CA GLU A 228 -18.22 13.82 -15.78
C GLU A 228 -16.78 14.26 -15.50
N LYS A 229 -16.56 15.56 -15.24
CA LYS A 229 -15.26 16.12 -14.87
C LYS A 229 -14.64 15.55 -13.58
N ASP A 230 -15.47 15.00 -12.69
CA ASP A 230 -15.05 14.48 -11.39
C ASP A 230 -14.85 12.94 -11.43
N VAL A 231 -15.23 12.31 -12.55
CA VAL A 231 -14.99 10.88 -12.81
C VAL A 231 -13.68 10.71 -13.58
N ILE A 232 -12.59 10.67 -12.83
CA ILE A 232 -11.23 10.64 -13.38
C ILE A 232 -10.89 9.22 -13.86
N TYR A 233 -10.61 9.03 -15.15
CA TYR A 233 -10.26 7.73 -15.71
C TYR A 233 -9.05 7.10 -15.01
N HIS A 234 -7.93 7.83 -14.96
CA HIS A 234 -6.71 7.35 -14.35
C HIS A 234 -6.92 6.90 -12.90
N GLY A 235 -7.66 7.69 -12.11
CA GLY A 235 -7.92 7.34 -10.73
C GLY A 235 -8.79 6.09 -10.59
N ASN A 236 -9.82 5.91 -11.42
CA ASN A 236 -10.60 4.66 -11.46
C ASN A 236 -9.72 3.45 -11.79
N ALA A 237 -8.88 3.56 -12.82
CA ALA A 237 -8.04 2.47 -13.25
C ALA A 237 -6.97 2.13 -12.20
N TYR A 238 -6.25 3.13 -11.68
CA TYR A 238 -5.18 2.92 -10.69
C TYR A 238 -5.70 2.43 -9.32
N VAL A 239 -6.80 3.01 -8.82
CA VAL A 239 -7.46 2.53 -7.59
C VAL A 239 -7.89 1.08 -7.76
N ASN A 240 -8.40 0.70 -8.94
CA ASN A 240 -8.76 -0.68 -9.22
C ASN A 240 -7.55 -1.62 -9.21
N GLU A 241 -6.44 -1.27 -9.86
CA GLU A 241 -5.23 -2.11 -9.84
C GLU A 241 -4.71 -2.35 -8.42
N CYS A 242 -4.61 -1.29 -7.61
CA CYS A 242 -4.17 -1.41 -6.22
C CYS A 242 -5.16 -2.24 -5.38
N THR A 243 -6.46 -2.01 -5.55
CA THR A 243 -7.48 -2.75 -4.82
C THR A 243 -7.49 -4.22 -5.24
N LEU A 244 -7.40 -4.51 -6.53
CA LEU A 244 -7.34 -5.87 -7.08
C LEU A 244 -6.15 -6.63 -6.48
N GLU A 245 -4.94 -6.06 -6.53
CA GLU A 245 -3.75 -6.67 -5.95
C GLU A 245 -3.88 -6.86 -4.43
N ALA A 246 -4.43 -5.88 -3.72
CA ALA A 246 -4.72 -6.01 -2.28
C ALA A 246 -5.64 -7.19 -1.99
N LYS A 247 -6.70 -7.40 -2.77
CA LYS A 247 -7.62 -8.54 -2.58
C LYS A 247 -7.01 -9.88 -2.99
N GLU A 248 -6.13 -9.91 -3.99
CA GLU A 248 -5.35 -11.11 -4.32
C GLU A 248 -4.39 -11.48 -3.18
N ILE A 249 -3.72 -10.49 -2.57
CA ILE A 249 -2.88 -10.68 -1.39
C ILE A 249 -3.72 -11.14 -0.19
N ALA A 250 -4.85 -10.50 0.10
CA ALA A 250 -5.73 -10.86 1.21
C ALA A 250 -6.23 -12.30 1.09
N PHE A 251 -6.65 -12.72 -0.11
CA PHE A 251 -6.99 -14.12 -0.40
C PHE A 251 -5.81 -15.05 -0.07
N ALA A 252 -4.65 -14.81 -0.69
CA ALA A 252 -3.49 -15.68 -0.55
C ALA A 252 -2.98 -15.76 0.90
N PHE A 253 -2.98 -14.64 1.62
CA PHE A 253 -2.57 -14.58 3.01
C PHE A 253 -3.47 -15.41 3.92
N LEU A 254 -4.80 -15.30 3.76
CA LEU A 254 -5.75 -16.09 4.54
C LEU A 254 -5.68 -17.58 4.21
N GLN A 255 -5.42 -17.95 2.94
CA GLN A 255 -5.16 -19.35 2.59
C GLN A 255 -3.89 -19.88 3.27
N ARG A 256 -2.79 -19.12 3.24
CA ARG A 256 -1.53 -19.52 3.91
C ARG A 256 -1.70 -19.67 5.42
N LEU A 257 -2.45 -18.78 6.07
CA LEU A 257 -2.76 -18.93 7.49
C LEU A 257 -3.64 -20.17 7.74
N ALA A 258 -4.66 -20.40 6.93
CA ALA A 258 -5.49 -21.61 7.05
C ALA A 258 -4.66 -22.90 6.89
N GLU A 259 -3.74 -22.93 5.93
CA GLU A 259 -2.83 -24.06 5.68
C GLU A 259 -1.82 -24.26 6.82
N LYS A 260 -1.35 -23.18 7.45
CA LYS A 260 -0.45 -23.26 8.61
C LYS A 260 -1.14 -23.87 9.83
N TYR A 261 -2.45 -23.67 9.98
CA TYR A 261 -3.24 -24.08 11.13
C TYR A 261 -4.36 -25.08 10.78
N LEU A 262 -4.12 -26.01 9.85
CA LEU A 262 -5.18 -26.91 9.31
C LEU A 262 -6.04 -27.61 10.37
N GLU A 263 -5.43 -28.01 11.49
CA GLU A 263 -6.10 -28.73 12.57
C GLU A 263 -6.92 -27.82 13.52
N GLU A 264 -6.80 -26.50 13.38
CA GLU A 264 -7.46 -25.53 14.24
C GLU A 264 -8.87 -25.17 13.73
N PRO A 265 -9.88 -25.01 14.61
CA PRO A 265 -11.25 -24.68 14.20
C PRO A 265 -11.39 -23.38 13.40
N PHE A 266 -10.50 -22.40 13.62
CA PHE A 266 -10.52 -21.13 12.91
C PHE A 266 -10.01 -21.23 11.47
N SER A 267 -9.27 -22.29 11.10
CA SER A 267 -8.67 -22.44 9.76
C SER A 267 -9.72 -22.50 8.66
N LEU A 268 -10.84 -23.21 8.90
CA LEU A 268 -11.97 -23.28 7.97
C LEU A 268 -12.61 -21.90 7.75
N LYS A 269 -12.63 -21.05 8.78
CA LYS A 269 -13.16 -19.68 8.68
C LYS A 269 -12.22 -18.78 7.89
N LEU A 270 -10.90 -18.91 8.07
CA LEU A 270 -9.90 -18.22 7.26
C LEU A 270 -9.98 -18.64 5.79
N GLN A 271 -10.06 -19.95 5.54
CA GLN A 271 -10.19 -20.48 4.19
C GLN A 271 -11.43 -19.91 3.50
N ALA A 272 -12.59 -19.97 4.18
CA ALA A 272 -13.83 -19.42 3.67
C ALA A 272 -13.76 -17.91 3.43
N ALA A 273 -13.15 -17.14 4.35
CA ALA A 273 -12.95 -15.70 4.19
C ALA A 273 -12.08 -15.39 2.96
N GLY A 274 -10.99 -16.13 2.76
CA GLY A 274 -10.17 -16.01 1.57
C GLY A 274 -10.97 -16.28 0.29
N MET A 275 -11.79 -17.33 0.26
CA MET A 275 -12.65 -17.62 -0.91
C MET A 275 -13.63 -16.49 -1.22
N LYS A 276 -14.07 -15.71 -0.22
CA LYS A 276 -14.88 -14.50 -0.45
C LYS A 276 -14.04 -13.38 -1.06
N TYR A 277 -12.81 -13.16 -0.61
CA TYR A 277 -11.89 -12.25 -1.29
C TYR A 277 -11.59 -12.66 -2.73
N GLN A 278 -11.50 -13.96 -3.02
CA GLN A 278 -11.38 -14.43 -4.41
C GLN A 278 -12.59 -14.02 -5.26
N LYS A 279 -13.80 -14.02 -4.70
CA LYS A 279 -15.00 -13.50 -5.40
C LYS A 279 -14.96 -12.00 -5.61
N VAL A 280 -14.39 -11.23 -4.68
CA VAL A 280 -14.11 -9.80 -4.90
C VAL A 280 -13.12 -9.60 -6.05
N VAL A 281 -12.03 -10.38 -6.10
CA VAL A 281 -11.05 -10.37 -7.19
C VAL A 281 -11.69 -10.64 -8.54
N GLU A 282 -12.62 -11.60 -8.63
CA GLU A 282 -13.37 -11.87 -9.86
C GLU A 282 -14.16 -10.63 -10.33
N GLN A 283 -14.81 -9.90 -9.43
CA GLN A 283 -15.51 -8.66 -9.79
C GLN A 283 -14.53 -7.57 -10.22
N LEU A 284 -13.44 -7.35 -9.49
CA LEU A 284 -12.44 -6.32 -9.82
C LEU A 284 -11.73 -6.59 -11.16
N LYS A 285 -11.61 -7.86 -11.57
CA LYS A 285 -11.14 -8.23 -12.92
C LYS A 285 -12.14 -7.86 -14.02
N GLU A 286 -13.44 -7.95 -13.76
CA GLU A 286 -14.44 -7.42 -14.71
C GLU A 286 -14.37 -5.89 -14.76
N PHE A 287 -14.18 -5.21 -13.62
CA PHE A 287 -13.98 -3.77 -13.59
C PHE A 287 -12.74 -3.33 -14.37
N GLN A 288 -11.63 -4.07 -14.21
CA GLN A 288 -10.38 -3.83 -14.95
C GLN A 288 -10.57 -3.88 -16.47
N LYS A 289 -11.46 -4.74 -16.98
CA LYS A 289 -11.76 -4.79 -18.43
C LYS A 289 -12.48 -3.54 -18.93
N LEU A 290 -13.28 -2.90 -18.07
CA LEU A 290 -14.00 -1.67 -18.40
C LEU A 290 -13.07 -0.45 -18.35
N PHE A 291 -12.18 -0.44 -17.36
CA PHE A 291 -11.22 0.64 -17.09
C PHE A 291 -9.79 0.09 -16.98
N PRO A 292 -9.21 -0.40 -18.08
CA PRO A 292 -7.83 -0.91 -18.06
C PRO A 292 -6.86 0.22 -17.67
N PHE A 293 -5.78 -0.13 -16.98
CA PHE A 293 -4.79 0.85 -16.55
C PHE A 293 -4.23 1.66 -17.72
N ALA A 294 -4.54 2.94 -17.72
CA ALA A 294 -3.99 3.97 -18.59
C ALA A 294 -4.13 5.34 -17.90
N MET A 295 -3.35 6.33 -18.36
CA MET A 295 -3.46 7.71 -17.87
C MET A 295 -4.73 8.40 -18.39
N GLU A 296 -5.21 8.00 -19.57
CA GLU A 296 -6.40 8.55 -20.20
C GLU A 296 -7.23 7.42 -20.82
N GLY A 297 -8.53 7.65 -20.96
CA GLY A 297 -9.44 6.71 -21.57
C GLY A 297 -10.88 7.21 -21.54
N GLU A 298 -11.74 6.53 -22.29
CA GLU A 298 -13.15 6.92 -22.42
C GLU A 298 -14.00 6.39 -21.26
N ILE A 299 -14.73 7.29 -20.60
CA ILE A 299 -15.64 7.02 -19.47
C ILE A 299 -17.10 7.33 -19.87
N THR A 300 -17.64 6.53 -20.79
CA THR A 300 -19.05 6.68 -21.19
C THR A 300 -19.99 6.42 -20.03
N LYS A 301 -21.21 6.96 -20.10
CA LYS A 301 -22.24 6.72 -19.10
C LYS A 301 -22.55 5.23 -18.93
N GLU A 302 -22.54 4.47 -20.02
CA GLU A 302 -22.78 3.02 -20.02
C GLU A 302 -21.69 2.29 -19.24
N LYS A 303 -20.40 2.57 -19.54
CA LYS A 303 -19.28 1.99 -18.80
C LYS A 303 -19.32 2.33 -17.31
N ARG A 304 -19.67 3.57 -16.98
CA ARG A 304 -19.80 4.02 -15.60
C ARG A 304 -20.87 3.22 -14.85
N LEU A 305 -22.06 3.06 -15.43
CA LEU A 305 -23.15 2.28 -14.84
C LEU A 305 -22.80 0.80 -14.71
N GLU A 306 -22.08 0.24 -15.68
CA GLU A 306 -21.60 -1.13 -15.63
C GLU A 306 -20.54 -1.33 -14.55
N GLY A 307 -19.55 -0.42 -14.47
CA GLY A 307 -18.53 -0.43 -13.42
C GLY A 307 -19.14 -0.31 -12.02
N ALA A 308 -20.11 0.59 -11.85
CA ALA A 308 -20.85 0.74 -10.61
C ALA A 308 -21.58 -0.54 -10.21
N LYS A 309 -22.20 -1.24 -11.16
CA LYS A 309 -22.82 -2.56 -10.94
C LYS A 309 -21.80 -3.62 -10.51
N VAL A 310 -20.63 -3.66 -11.16
CA VAL A 310 -19.55 -4.59 -10.80
C VAL A 310 -19.07 -4.36 -9.36
N LEU A 311 -18.83 -3.09 -8.97
CA LEU A 311 -18.43 -2.75 -7.61
C LEU A 311 -19.52 -3.11 -6.58
N ARG A 312 -20.80 -2.87 -6.89
CA ARG A 312 -21.92 -3.29 -6.02
C ARG A 312 -21.97 -4.80 -5.80
N ASN A 313 -21.62 -5.59 -6.82
CA ASN A 313 -21.57 -7.05 -6.69
C ASN A 313 -20.40 -7.52 -5.80
N ALA A 314 -19.35 -6.73 -5.62
CA ALA A 314 -18.22 -7.06 -4.76
C ALA A 314 -18.56 -6.90 -3.26
N ILE A 315 -19.40 -5.92 -2.91
CA ILE A 315 -19.78 -5.58 -1.52
C ILE A 315 -20.20 -6.79 -0.66
N PRO A 316 -21.17 -7.64 -1.06
CA PRO A 316 -21.60 -8.75 -0.20
C PRO A 316 -20.49 -9.77 0.07
N PHE A 317 -19.53 -9.93 -0.85
CA PHE A 317 -18.39 -10.80 -0.62
C PHE A 317 -17.38 -10.19 0.37
N GLU A 318 -17.13 -8.88 0.28
CA GLU A 318 -16.29 -8.15 1.24
C GLU A 318 -16.90 -8.22 2.66
N GLU A 319 -18.21 -7.99 2.80
CA GLU A 319 -18.95 -8.10 4.06
C GLU A 319 -18.83 -9.50 4.69
N GLU A 320 -19.01 -10.54 3.87
CA GLU A 320 -18.94 -11.92 4.33
C GLU A 320 -17.50 -12.32 4.69
N ALA A 321 -16.49 -11.87 3.94
CA ALA A 321 -15.08 -12.06 4.27
C ALA A 321 -14.77 -11.48 5.66
N LEU A 322 -15.16 -10.22 5.89
CA LEU A 322 -14.95 -9.54 7.17
C LEU A 322 -15.66 -10.25 8.33
N LYS A 323 -16.88 -10.73 8.10
CA LYS A 323 -17.61 -11.53 9.10
C LYS A 323 -16.86 -12.81 9.44
N LEU A 324 -16.40 -13.55 8.44
CA LEU A 324 -15.68 -14.81 8.63
C LEU A 324 -14.32 -14.61 9.31
N MET A 325 -13.60 -13.53 9.01
CA MET A 325 -12.37 -13.18 9.73
C MET A 325 -12.62 -12.88 11.21
N LYS A 326 -13.73 -12.18 11.55
CA LYS A 326 -14.13 -11.95 12.95
C LYS A 326 -14.48 -13.26 13.67
N GLU A 327 -15.15 -14.18 12.98
CA GLU A 327 -15.45 -15.53 13.50
C GLU A 327 -14.17 -16.35 13.69
N ALA A 328 -13.20 -16.24 12.77
CA ALA A 328 -11.89 -16.89 12.93
C ALA A 328 -11.17 -16.37 14.19
N LEU A 329 -11.14 -15.05 14.40
CA LEU A 329 -10.53 -14.43 15.59
C LEU A 329 -11.19 -14.88 16.90
N SER A 330 -12.51 -15.03 16.94
CA SER A 330 -13.19 -15.47 18.17
C SER A 330 -12.93 -16.93 18.51
N LEU A 331 -12.53 -17.73 17.53
CA LEU A 331 -12.12 -19.12 17.69
C LEU A 331 -10.60 -19.27 17.95
N TRP A 332 -9.81 -18.24 17.66
CA TRP A 332 -8.36 -18.22 17.84
C TRP A 332 -8.02 -17.97 19.32
N LYS A 333 -7.70 -19.06 20.04
CA LYS A 333 -7.40 -19.04 21.48
C LYS A 333 -5.94 -18.78 21.79
#